data_AF-A0A5C2H4A6-F1
#
_entry.id   AF-A0A5C2H4A6-F1
#
_cell.length_a   1.000
_cell.length_b   1.000
_cell.length_c   1.000
_cell.angle_alpha   90.00
_cell.angle_beta   90.00
_cell.angle_gamma   90.00
#
_symmetry.space_group_name_H-M   'P 1'
#
loop_
_entity.id
_entity.type
_entity.pdbx_description
1 polymer ?
#
loop_
_entity_poly.entity_id
_entity_poly.type
_entity_poly.pdbx_seq_one_letter_code
_entity_poly.pdbx_strand_id
1 'polypeptide(L)'
;MRILFFNLLFLMPLVSKNIYLPQNSSNIIELEAKIVSQIAEAFVFDPKIYIIGSNEQLNSFFSIYSKLSSNCEDADFIYIKKDFDINKCKNKRKFFFTDNKKTYKKSSDILGAFFWFKSRPNIKISSSRARKYNLIIPSDYKRFVDK
;
A
#
# COMPACT_ATOMS: atom_id res chain seq x y z
N MET A 1 -19.54 -53.77 -42.45
CA MET A 1 -18.80 -52.78 -43.26
C MET A 1 -18.77 -51.48 -42.47
N ARG A 2 -17.58 -51.08 -42.00
CA ARG A 2 -17.34 -49.88 -41.19
C ARG A 2 -17.35 -48.65 -42.11
N ILE A 3 -18.12 -47.61 -41.80
CA ILE A 3 -17.92 -46.29 -42.38
C ILE A 3 -17.38 -45.39 -41.26
N LEU A 4 -16.19 -44.85 -41.54
CA LEU A 4 -15.35 -44.10 -40.62
C LEU A 4 -15.97 -42.76 -40.24
N PHE A 5 -16.05 -42.49 -38.93
CA PHE A 5 -16.04 -41.15 -38.37
C PHE A 5 -14.60 -40.62 -38.43
N PHE A 6 -14.34 -39.57 -39.20
CA PHE A 6 -13.04 -38.89 -39.20
C PHE A 6 -13.22 -37.38 -39.39
N ASN A 7 -12.57 -36.63 -38.49
CA ASN A 7 -12.33 -35.17 -38.48
C ASN A 7 -13.56 -34.29 -38.17
N LEU A 8 -13.47 -33.26 -37.33
CA LEU A 8 -12.34 -32.38 -37.10
C LEU A 8 -12.38 -31.86 -35.65
N LEU A 9 -11.27 -32.06 -34.94
CA LEU A 9 -11.02 -31.61 -33.59
C LEU A 9 -10.78 -30.08 -33.61
N PHE A 10 -11.83 -29.26 -33.46
CA PHE A 10 -11.64 -27.81 -33.26
C PHE A 10 -11.34 -27.54 -31.78
N LEU A 11 -10.12 -27.87 -31.35
CA LEU A 11 -9.55 -27.42 -30.08
C LEU A 11 -9.14 -25.94 -30.23
N MET A 12 -10.06 -25.02 -29.96
CA MET A 12 -9.73 -23.69 -29.42
C MET A 12 -10.74 -23.44 -28.31
N PRO A 13 -10.31 -23.02 -27.10
CA PRO A 13 -9.80 -21.65 -26.99
C PRO A 13 -8.76 -21.38 -25.89
N LEU A 14 -8.30 -20.13 -25.92
CA LEU A 14 -7.64 -19.38 -24.85
C LEU A 14 -6.20 -19.75 -24.53
N VAL A 15 -5.31 -19.39 -25.46
CA VAL A 15 -4.10 -18.70 -25.02
C VAL A 15 -4.55 -17.37 -24.39
N SER A 16 -4.84 -17.40 -23.08
CA SER A 16 -4.76 -16.18 -22.28
C SER A 16 -3.28 -15.81 -22.21
N LYS A 17 -2.80 -15.12 -23.26
CA LYS A 17 -1.61 -14.29 -23.10
C LYS A 17 -2.01 -13.29 -22.01
N ASN A 18 -1.62 -13.58 -20.78
CA ASN A 18 -1.46 -12.57 -19.76
C ASN A 18 -0.45 -11.59 -20.36
N ILE A 19 -0.96 -10.58 -21.08
CA ILE A 19 -0.17 -9.43 -21.49
C ILE A 19 0.18 -8.76 -20.16
N TYR A 20 1.32 -9.15 -19.60
CA TYR A 20 1.99 -8.36 -18.59
C TYR A 20 2.41 -7.10 -19.33
N LEU A 21 1.55 -6.09 -19.31
CA LEU A 21 1.95 -4.73 -19.65
C LEU A 21 3.16 -4.42 -18.76
N PRO A 22 4.35 -4.12 -19.31
CA PRO A 22 5.44 -3.60 -18.52
C PRO A 22 4.99 -2.25 -17.99
N GLN A 23 4.37 -2.23 -16.81
CA GLN A 23 4.18 -1.00 -16.07
C GLN A 23 5.58 -0.47 -15.78
N ASN A 24 5.91 0.70 -16.31
CA ASN A 24 7.15 1.37 -15.99
C ASN A 24 7.25 1.50 -14.46
N SER A 25 8.38 1.10 -13.87
CA SER A 25 8.58 1.11 -12.42
C SER A 25 8.36 2.49 -11.82
N SER A 26 8.68 3.56 -12.58
CA SER A 26 8.38 4.94 -12.19
C SER A 26 6.89 5.17 -11.93
N ASN A 27 6.02 4.64 -12.78
CA ASN A 27 4.57 4.83 -12.67
C ASN A 27 4.01 4.10 -11.44
N ILE A 28 4.62 2.97 -11.06
CA ILE A 28 4.25 2.22 -9.85
C ILE A 28 4.63 3.01 -8.60
N ILE A 29 5.86 3.57 -8.56
CA ILE A 29 6.35 4.36 -7.43
C ILE A 29 5.53 5.64 -7.29
N GLU A 30 5.23 6.31 -8.39
CA GLU A 30 4.40 7.53 -8.39
C GLU A 30 2.97 7.23 -7.90
N LEU A 31 2.36 6.15 -8.38
CA LEU A 31 1.03 5.74 -7.94
C LEU A 31 1.00 5.36 -6.46
N GLU A 32 2.04 4.69 -5.97
CA GLU A 32 2.23 4.44 -4.55
C GLU A 32 2.33 5.75 -3.76
N ALA A 33 3.18 6.70 -4.19
CA ALA A 33 3.32 8.00 -3.56
C ALA A 33 1.98 8.75 -3.45
N LYS A 34 1.21 8.77 -4.54
CA LYS A 34 -0.12 9.37 -4.59
C LYS A 34 -1.09 8.70 -3.62
N ILE A 35 -1.18 7.37 -3.64
CA ILE A 35 -2.13 6.63 -2.78
C ILE A 35 -1.75 6.80 -1.30
N VAL A 36 -0.47 6.68 -0.94
CA VAL A 36 -0.03 6.83 0.45
C VAL A 36 -0.27 8.26 0.95
N SER A 37 -0.05 9.27 0.12
CA SER A 37 -0.34 10.66 0.48
C SER A 37 -1.83 10.88 0.73
N GLN A 38 -2.69 10.35 -0.14
CA GLN A 38 -4.15 10.40 0.04
C GLN A 38 -4.62 9.65 1.28
N ILE A 39 -3.95 8.56 1.67
CA ILE A 39 -4.21 7.88 2.94
C ILE A 39 -3.85 8.80 4.10
N ALA A 40 -2.65 9.37 4.09
CA ALA A 40 -2.18 10.24 5.17
C ALA A 40 -3.12 11.44 5.38
N GLU A 41 -3.52 12.12 4.30
CA GLU A 41 -4.45 13.25 4.31
C GLU A 41 -5.84 12.88 4.85
N ALA A 42 -6.27 11.64 4.66
CA ALA A 42 -7.56 11.19 5.16
C ALA A 42 -7.57 11.03 6.69
N PHE A 43 -6.41 10.81 7.32
CA PHE A 43 -6.29 10.66 8.77
C PHE A 43 -5.73 11.91 9.47
N VAL A 44 -4.99 12.76 8.76
CA VAL A 44 -4.29 13.92 9.29
C VAL A 44 -4.48 15.09 8.35
N PHE A 45 -4.88 16.24 8.90
CA PHE A 45 -4.92 17.49 8.14
C PHE A 45 -3.50 17.96 7.83
N ASP A 46 -3.17 18.15 6.55
CA ASP A 46 -1.86 18.63 6.07
C ASP A 46 -0.65 17.81 6.61
N PRO A 47 -0.58 16.50 6.33
CA PRO A 47 0.39 15.60 6.95
C PRO A 47 1.83 15.86 6.50
N LYS A 48 2.77 15.80 7.46
CA LYS A 48 4.18 15.54 7.17
C LYS A 48 4.46 14.04 7.15
N ILE A 49 4.93 13.54 6.01
CA ILE A 49 5.23 12.12 5.80
C ILE A 49 6.74 11.87 5.98
N TYR A 50 7.09 10.92 6.83
CA TYR A 50 8.45 10.35 6.87
C TYR A 50 8.46 8.93 6.32
N ILE A 51 9.38 8.66 5.39
CA ILE A 51 9.45 7.37 4.70
C ILE A 51 10.69 6.62 5.13
N ILE A 52 10.49 5.52 5.85
CA ILE A 52 11.58 4.69 6.30
C ILE A 52 12.05 3.80 5.17
N GLY A 53 13.32 3.96 4.79
CA GLY A 53 13.88 3.28 3.61
C GLY A 53 13.72 4.09 2.32
N SER A 54 13.50 5.41 2.45
CA SER A 54 13.53 6.31 1.30
C SER A 54 14.85 6.32 0.57
N ASN A 55 14.78 6.63 -0.72
CA ASN A 55 15.88 7.07 -1.56
C ASN A 55 15.46 8.34 -2.32
N GLU A 56 16.37 8.95 -3.07
CA GLU A 56 16.10 10.19 -3.81
C GLU A 56 14.92 10.07 -4.78
N GLN A 57 14.87 8.97 -5.54
CA GLN A 57 13.79 8.72 -6.50
C GLN A 57 12.43 8.59 -5.80
N LEU A 58 12.35 7.89 -4.68
CA LEU A 58 11.10 7.76 -3.94
C LEU A 58 10.65 9.12 -3.37
N ASN A 59 11.60 9.86 -2.81
CA ASN A 59 11.33 11.17 -2.23
C ASN A 59 10.86 12.17 -3.29
N SER A 60 11.42 12.12 -4.51
CA SER A 60 11.00 13.01 -5.60
C SER A 60 9.56 12.78 -6.03
N PHE A 61 9.04 11.55 -5.96
CA PHE A 61 7.62 11.29 -6.22
C PHE A 61 6.71 11.68 -5.06
N PHE A 62 7.11 11.39 -3.81
CA PHE A 62 6.30 11.74 -2.65
C PHE A 62 6.20 13.25 -2.41
N SER A 63 7.25 14.02 -2.72
CA SER A 63 7.25 15.48 -2.56
C SER A 63 6.28 16.20 -3.51
N ILE A 64 5.84 15.54 -4.58
CA ILE A 64 4.80 16.07 -5.50
C ILE A 64 3.43 16.10 -4.80
N TYR A 65 3.16 15.14 -3.93
CA TYR A 65 1.84 14.90 -3.36
C TYR A 65 1.74 15.21 -1.86
N SER A 66 2.86 15.40 -1.16
CA SER A 66 2.87 15.57 0.29
C SER A 66 4.10 16.33 0.79
N LYS A 67 4.01 16.89 2.00
CA LYS A 67 5.16 17.44 2.71
C LYS A 67 6.00 16.28 3.26
N LEU A 68 7.29 16.27 2.96
CA LEU A 68 8.22 15.29 3.50
C LEU A 68 8.90 15.80 4.76
N SER A 69 8.97 14.95 5.77
CA SER A 69 9.82 15.15 6.93
C SER A 69 11.19 14.50 6.67
N SER A 70 12.25 15.11 7.23
CA SER A 70 13.61 14.55 7.17
C SER A 70 13.86 13.47 8.24
N ASN A 71 13.04 13.44 9.28
CA ASN A 71 13.14 12.52 10.40
C ASN A 71 11.76 12.10 10.90
N CYS A 72 11.71 11.10 11.77
CA CYS A 72 10.43 10.63 12.25
C CYS A 72 9.87 11.48 13.38
N GLU A 73 10.67 12.33 14.03
CA GLU A 73 10.29 13.21 15.13
C GLU A 73 9.27 14.27 14.68
N ASP A 74 9.50 14.89 13.53
CA ASP A 74 8.66 15.95 12.91
C ASP A 74 7.58 15.41 11.97
N ALA A 75 7.40 14.09 11.88
CA ALA A 75 6.39 13.48 11.02
C ALA A 75 5.08 13.22 11.76
N ASP A 76 3.96 13.35 11.05
CA ASP A 76 2.63 12.93 11.53
C ASP A 76 2.32 11.50 11.05
N PHE A 77 2.82 11.17 9.86
CA PHE A 77 2.59 9.90 9.19
C PHE A 77 3.92 9.25 8.83
N ILE A 78 4.11 8.00 9.26
CA ILE A 78 5.32 7.22 9.01
C ILE A 78 5.00 6.07 8.09
N TYR A 79 5.66 6.04 6.93
CA TYR A 79 5.53 4.98 5.96
C TYR A 79 6.75 4.07 5.96
N ILE A 80 6.56 2.83 6.38
CA ILE A 80 7.61 1.84 6.63
C ILE A 80 7.77 0.93 5.41
N LYS A 81 8.86 1.10 4.65
CA LYS A 81 9.21 0.26 3.49
C LYS A 81 10.33 -0.74 3.72
N LYS A 82 11.01 -0.66 4.87
CA LYS A 82 12.04 -1.60 5.30
C LYS A 82 11.89 -1.92 6.78
N ASP A 83 12.54 -2.98 7.22
CA ASP A 83 12.54 -3.35 8.64
C ASP A 83 13.04 -2.17 9.49
N PHE A 84 12.26 -1.88 10.53
CA PHE A 84 12.48 -0.72 11.39
C PHE A 84 11.96 -1.00 12.80
N ASP A 85 12.73 -0.57 13.79
CA ASP A 85 12.28 -0.58 15.18
C ASP A 85 11.38 0.63 15.43
N ILE A 86 10.07 0.39 15.40
CA ILE A 86 9.01 1.41 15.61
C ILE A 86 9.21 2.20 16.91
N ASN A 87 9.82 1.59 17.93
CA ASN A 87 10.03 2.26 19.22
C ASN A 87 10.90 3.50 19.10
N LYS A 88 11.80 3.57 18.11
CA LYS A 88 12.62 4.77 17.84
C LYS A 88 11.81 5.99 17.43
N CYS A 89 10.60 5.79 16.90
CA CYS A 89 9.73 6.87 16.42
C CYS A 89 8.42 6.97 17.19
N LYS A 90 8.31 6.24 18.32
CA LYS A 90 7.06 6.11 19.06
C LYS A 90 6.82 7.36 19.91
N ASN A 91 5.94 8.24 19.44
CA ASN A 91 5.38 9.32 20.26
C ASN A 91 3.85 9.38 20.12
N LYS A 92 3.18 10.21 20.93
CA LYS A 92 1.72 10.18 21.13
C LYS A 92 0.85 10.61 19.93
N ARG A 93 1.39 10.90 18.74
CA ARG A 93 0.59 11.45 17.62
C ARG A 93 0.96 10.93 16.22
N LYS A 94 1.70 9.82 16.12
CA LYS A 94 2.15 9.29 14.84
C LYS A 94 1.34 8.10 14.36
N PHE A 95 1.00 8.11 13.08
CA PHE A 95 0.36 6.99 12.41
C PHE A 95 1.36 6.22 11.58
N PHE A 96 1.45 4.92 11.84
CA PHE A 96 2.34 4.04 11.12
C PHE A 96 1.59 3.26 10.06
N PHE A 97 2.05 3.35 8.82
CA PHE A 97 1.68 2.47 7.72
C PHE A 97 2.91 1.71 7.23
N THR A 98 2.70 0.57 6.59
CA THR A 98 3.78 -0.21 6.00
C THR A 98 3.43 -0.71 4.62
N ASP A 99 4.44 -0.96 3.80
CA ASP A 99 4.27 -1.66 2.53
C ASP A 99 4.24 -3.19 2.65
N ASN A 100 4.40 -3.71 3.88
CA ASN A 100 4.57 -5.12 4.13
C ASN A 100 3.42 -5.71 4.95
N LYS A 101 2.62 -6.57 4.31
CA LYS A 101 1.50 -7.28 4.94
C LYS A 101 1.91 -8.12 6.16
N LYS A 102 3.12 -8.71 6.18
CA LYS A 102 3.61 -9.50 7.32
C LYS A 102 3.92 -8.58 8.50
N THR A 103 4.58 -7.46 8.26
CA THR A 103 4.89 -6.45 9.30
C THR A 103 3.62 -5.90 9.92
N TYR A 104 2.61 -5.57 9.10
CA TYR A 104 1.29 -5.15 9.57
C TYR A 104 0.58 -6.17 10.46
N LYS A 105 0.69 -7.46 10.17
CA LYS A 105 0.08 -8.51 11.00
C LYS A 105 0.78 -8.69 12.34
N LYS A 106 2.09 -8.49 12.40
CA LYS A 106 2.91 -8.72 13.60
C LYS A 106 2.91 -7.54 14.57
N SER A 107 2.72 -6.32 14.10
CA SER A 107 2.79 -5.11 14.94
C SER A 107 1.41 -4.63 15.37
N SER A 108 1.22 -4.38 16.67
CA SER A 108 0.02 -3.73 17.21
C SER A 108 0.03 -2.20 17.12
N ASP A 109 1.16 -1.62 16.69
CA ASP A 109 1.35 -0.17 16.57
C ASP A 109 1.18 0.34 15.12
N ILE A 110 1.10 -0.56 14.13
CA ILE A 110 0.88 -0.19 12.73
C ILE A 110 -0.62 -0.09 12.45
N LEU A 111 -1.10 1.10 12.12
CA LEU A 111 -2.52 1.36 11.82
C LEU A 111 -2.99 0.61 10.57
N GLY A 112 -2.17 0.60 9.52
CA GLY A 112 -2.54 0.01 8.25
C GLY A 112 -1.37 -0.40 7.37
N ALA A 113 -1.70 -0.97 6.21
CA ALA A 113 -0.75 -1.33 5.18
C ALA A 113 -1.26 -0.96 3.80
N PHE A 114 -0.36 -0.51 2.94
CA PHE A 114 -0.57 -0.38 1.51
C PHE A 114 0.41 -1.31 0.80
N PHE A 115 -0.04 -2.34 0.10
CA PHE A 115 0.87 -3.28 -0.55
C PHE A 115 0.35 -3.73 -1.91
N TRP A 116 1.29 -4.09 -2.78
CA TRP A 116 0.98 -4.68 -4.08
C TRP A 116 0.70 -6.18 -3.93
N PHE A 117 -0.43 -6.65 -4.45
CA PHE A 117 -0.72 -8.08 -4.58
C PHE A 117 -1.24 -8.37 -5.98
N LYS A 118 -0.53 -9.22 -6.73
CA LYS A 118 -0.85 -9.53 -8.13
C LYS A 118 -1.03 -8.25 -8.98
N SER A 119 -0.07 -7.32 -8.86
CA SER A 119 -0.05 -6.01 -9.53
C SER A 119 -1.20 -5.07 -9.19
N ARG A 120 -1.98 -5.36 -8.14
CA ARG A 120 -3.07 -4.51 -7.68
C ARG A 120 -2.70 -3.83 -6.36
N PRO A 121 -3.00 -2.53 -6.20
CA PRO A 121 -2.84 -1.85 -4.92
C PRO A 121 -3.87 -2.42 -3.93
N ASN A 122 -3.42 -2.73 -2.72
CA ASN A 122 -4.29 -3.20 -1.63
C ASN A 122 -4.05 -2.34 -0.41
N ILE A 123 -5.15 -1.93 0.24
CA ILE A 123 -5.13 -1.18 1.49
C ILE A 123 -5.76 -2.06 2.57
N LYS A 124 -5.15 -2.05 3.75
CA LYS A 124 -5.64 -2.74 4.95
C LYS A 124 -5.53 -1.81 6.14
N ILE A 125 -6.62 -1.65 6.90
CA ILE A 125 -6.67 -0.78 8.08
C ILE A 125 -7.23 -1.58 9.26
N SER A 126 -6.60 -1.48 10.42
CA SER A 126 -7.06 -2.19 11.61
C SER A 126 -8.07 -1.35 12.40
N SER A 127 -9.31 -1.85 12.52
CA SER A 127 -10.35 -1.21 13.34
C SER A 127 -9.99 -1.15 14.83
N SER A 128 -9.34 -2.19 15.36
CA SER A 128 -8.93 -2.25 16.77
C SER A 128 -7.82 -1.26 17.07
N ARG A 129 -6.85 -1.10 16.16
CA ARG A 129 -5.76 -0.13 16.32
C ARG A 129 -6.24 1.30 16.11
N ALA A 130 -7.11 1.55 15.14
CA ALA A 130 -7.76 2.86 14.98
C ALA A 130 -8.48 3.27 16.28
N ARG A 131 -9.27 2.35 16.89
CA ARG A 131 -9.91 2.58 18.19
C ARG A 131 -8.90 2.83 19.31
N LYS A 132 -7.80 2.06 19.39
CA LYS A 132 -6.70 2.28 20.36
C LYS A 132 -6.11 3.69 20.27
N TYR A 133 -6.08 4.28 19.07
CA TYR A 133 -5.60 5.64 18.81
C TYR A 133 -6.70 6.71 18.88
N ASN A 134 -7.93 6.36 19.27
CA ASN A 134 -9.11 7.23 19.20
C ASN A 134 -9.32 7.86 17.81
N LEU A 135 -8.98 7.12 16.76
CA LEU A 135 -9.15 7.54 15.37
C LEU A 135 -10.51 7.12 14.82
N ILE A 136 -11.14 8.07 14.13
CA ILE A 136 -12.30 7.79 13.28
C ILE A 136 -11.79 7.41 11.90
N ILE A 137 -12.16 6.22 11.42
CA ILE A 137 -11.82 5.81 10.05
C ILE A 137 -12.73 6.56 9.07
N PRO A 138 -12.17 7.30 8.09
CA PRO A 138 -12.97 8.03 7.10
C PRO A 138 -13.87 7.10 6.30
N SER A 139 -15.02 7.60 5.85
CA SER A 139 -16.05 6.81 5.13
C SER A 139 -15.47 6.01 3.97
N ASP A 140 -14.60 6.64 3.18
CA ASP A 140 -14.04 6.10 1.94
C ASP A 140 -13.07 4.95 2.21
N TYR A 141 -12.56 4.88 3.45
CA TYR A 141 -11.63 3.87 3.91
C TYR A 141 -12.30 2.73 4.69
N LYS A 142 -13.59 2.82 5.02
CA LYS A 142 -14.32 1.76 5.74
C LYS A 142 -14.27 0.41 5.01
N ARG A 143 -14.27 0.41 3.67
CA ARG A 143 -14.18 -0.81 2.85
C ARG A 143 -12.84 -1.54 2.94
N PHE A 144 -11.79 -0.87 3.45
CA PHE A 144 -10.45 -1.42 3.58
C PHE A 144 -10.15 -1.89 5.01
N VAL A 145 -11.12 -1.78 5.91
CA VAL A 145 -10.99 -2.19 7.30
C VAL A 145 -10.98 -3.71 7.38
N ASP A 146 -9.99 -4.26 8.08
CA ASP A 146 -9.99 -5.67 8.45
C ASP A 146 -11.14 -5.95 9.42
N LYS A 147 -11.93 -6.96 9.06
CA LYS A 147 -12.97 -7.53 9.93
C LYS A 147 -12.32 -8.26 11.10
#